data_AF-A0A093P7B2-F1
#
_entry.id   AF-A0A093P7B2-F1
#
_cell.length_a   1.000
_cell.length_b   1.000
_cell.length_c   1.000
_cell.angle_alpha   90.00
_cell.angle_beta   90.00
_cell.angle_gamma   90.00
#
_symmetry.space_group_name_H-M   'P 1'
#
loop_
_entity.id
_entity.type
_entity.pdbx_description
1 polymer ?
#
loop_
_entity_poly.entity_id
_entity_poly.type
_entity_poly.pdbx_seq_one_letter_code
_entity_poly.pdbx_strand_id
1 'polypeptide(L)'
;VSYVLTIEGRPYTVHLQQQFFLSDDFRIYTYNEKGSLRSDLPHVKGGCYYRGYIDGFPSSAVTLSTCSGLRGLLQFENVSYGIEPLGYSPAFEHFVYRVSDEKTAECRNIYSTGDHFLFQPLPAAARSPKYFKVYVVLDKALYDYMGSDTNAATQKIIQVFNLVNNMFNPVNVTIVLSSVELWTEENKISTAGEADDLLQRFLQWKQSHLALRSYDIAYLLVDGQEHPWPELGSPRGKRSHGSPALSFLQYQGAVTLESFSVLLAQLLGRSLGISYDDSRDCHCPGRICLMSPEALRFSGAKAFSSCSIRDFETFLKHNGGACLFNRPRLTGLSYRRKAVCGNGVVEPGEQCDCGAAEACLKDKCCTKRCRFKPGVKCSSGLCCKECQFKPKTSQCRPPADAQCDLPEFCNGSSTSCPPDLYVQDGHGCEHGTGYCYKGRCQRESRLWCLGRVGGSSKNAPVACYEELNSQRDRFGHCGFQPRQGYKSCAWRNLRCGKLICTYPYSTPFASDSAAVVYVQVREHLCVSLDY
;
A
#
# COMPACT_ATOMS: atom_id res chain seq x y z
N VAL A 1 7.55 17.99 -20.11
CA VAL A 1 8.05 19.38 -20.02
C VAL A 1 9.53 19.30 -19.74
N SER A 2 10.36 20.08 -20.42
CA SER A 2 11.80 20.14 -20.13
C SER A 2 12.11 21.54 -19.62
N TYR A 3 12.95 21.65 -18.60
CA TYR A 3 13.28 22.91 -17.94
C TYR A 3 14.76 22.89 -17.54
N VAL A 4 15.45 24.03 -17.61
CA VAL A 4 16.87 24.12 -17.23
C VAL A 4 16.95 24.77 -15.85
N LEU A 5 17.63 24.10 -14.93
CA LEU A 5 17.88 24.54 -13.56
C LEU A 5 19.38 24.74 -13.34
N THR A 6 19.74 25.83 -12.68
CA THR A 6 21.14 26.07 -12.30
C THR A 6 21.36 25.59 -10.88
N ILE A 7 22.27 24.64 -10.69
CA ILE A 7 22.67 24.12 -9.38
C ILE A 7 24.17 24.40 -9.23
N GLU A 8 24.56 25.11 -8.17
CA GLU A 8 25.96 25.48 -7.90
C GLU A 8 26.67 26.12 -9.11
N GLY A 9 25.96 26.98 -9.85
CA GLY A 9 26.47 27.68 -11.02
C GLY A 9 26.54 26.85 -12.31
N ARG A 10 26.10 25.59 -12.29
CA ARG A 10 26.07 24.70 -13.48
C ARG A 10 24.62 24.47 -13.95
N PRO A 11 24.34 24.59 -15.26
CA PRO A 11 23.01 24.31 -15.80
C PRO A 11 22.78 22.80 -15.94
N TYR A 12 21.60 22.35 -15.51
CA TYR A 12 21.10 20.98 -15.65
C TYR A 12 19.74 20.98 -16.31
N THR A 13 19.54 20.12 -17.32
CA THR A 13 18.24 19.95 -17.97
C THR A 13 17.43 18.90 -17.21
N VAL A 14 16.24 19.26 -16.72
CA VAL A 14 15.30 18.36 -16.06
C VAL A 14 14.12 18.05 -16.98
N HIS A 15 13.78 16.76 -17.08
CA HIS A 15 12.64 16.27 -17.85
C HIS A 15 11.53 15.87 -16.90
N LEU A 16 10.39 16.54 -17.01
CA LEU A 16 9.26 16.44 -16.10
C LEU A 16 8.04 15.85 -16.80
N GLN A 17 7.42 14.89 -16.12
CA GLN A 17 6.12 14.32 -16.42
C GLN A 17 5.17 14.60 -15.25
N GLN A 18 3.99 15.10 -15.58
CA GLN A 18 2.95 15.36 -14.60
C GLN A 18 2.45 14.05 -13.97
N GLN A 19 2.17 14.09 -12.67
CA GLN A 19 1.74 12.94 -11.89
C GLN A 19 0.44 13.22 -11.15
N PHE A 20 -0.39 12.19 -11.02
CA PHE A 20 -1.67 12.24 -10.30
C PHE A 20 -1.70 11.12 -9.26
N PHE A 21 -1.85 11.49 -8.00
CA PHE A 21 -1.85 10.55 -6.89
C PHE A 21 -2.77 10.99 -5.74
N LEU A 22 -3.60 12.01 -5.95
CA LEU A 22 -4.66 12.41 -5.02
C LEU A 22 -5.98 11.79 -5.51
N SER A 23 -6.75 11.17 -4.62
CA SER A 23 -8.08 10.64 -4.96
C SER A 23 -9.08 11.78 -5.24
N ASP A 24 -10.02 11.61 -6.18
CA ASP A 24 -11.04 12.63 -6.52
C ASP A 24 -11.87 13.09 -5.31
N ASP A 25 -12.06 12.19 -4.34
CA ASP A 25 -12.78 12.42 -3.08
C ASP A 25 -11.84 12.78 -1.91
N PHE A 26 -10.60 13.20 -2.21
CA PHE A 26 -9.60 13.58 -1.22
C PHE A 26 -10.12 14.68 -0.30
N ARG A 27 -10.07 14.39 1.01
CA ARG A 27 -10.51 15.27 2.08
C ARG A 27 -9.42 15.41 3.13
N ILE A 28 -9.39 16.59 3.72
CA ILE A 28 -8.61 16.87 4.92
C ILE A 28 -9.60 16.86 6.08
N TYR A 29 -9.31 16.04 7.08
CA TYR A 29 -10.13 15.88 8.26
C TYR A 29 -9.44 16.54 9.46
N THR A 30 -10.17 17.41 10.15
CA THR A 30 -9.73 18.14 11.34
C THR A 30 -10.81 18.09 12.41
N TYR A 31 -10.52 18.53 13.62
CA TYR A 31 -11.48 18.59 14.71
C TYR A 31 -11.70 20.04 15.13
N ASN A 32 -12.95 20.41 15.40
CA ASN A 32 -13.22 21.71 16.03
C ASN A 32 -13.04 21.64 17.55
N GLU A 33 -13.11 22.80 18.21
CA GLU A 33 -13.01 22.95 19.67
C GLU A 33 -14.03 22.10 20.45
N LYS A 34 -15.14 21.70 19.81
CA LYS A 34 -16.17 20.82 20.41
C LYS A 34 -15.92 19.33 20.17
N GLY A 35 -14.79 18.96 19.57
CA GLY A 35 -14.40 17.58 19.26
C GLY A 35 -15.15 16.95 18.08
N SER A 36 -15.96 17.71 17.33
CA SER A 36 -16.65 17.19 16.14
C SER A 36 -15.74 17.22 14.91
N LEU A 37 -15.80 16.13 14.15
CA LEU A 37 -15.02 15.96 12.92
C LEU A 37 -15.51 16.93 11.84
N ARG A 38 -14.59 17.74 11.33
CA ARG A 38 -14.77 18.57 10.14
C ARG A 38 -14.02 17.98 8.98
N SER A 39 -14.57 18.13 7.78
CA SER A 39 -13.90 17.75 6.54
C SER A 39 -13.89 18.94 5.60
N ASP A 40 -12.70 19.35 5.21
CA ASP A 40 -12.52 20.42 4.24
C ASP A 40 -12.17 19.82 2.87
N LEU A 41 -12.79 20.39 1.84
CA LEU A 41 -12.36 20.21 0.47
C LEU A 41 -11.12 21.08 0.27
N PRO A 42 -9.97 20.50 -0.07
CA PRO A 42 -8.76 21.28 -0.15
C PRO A 42 -8.83 22.29 -1.29
N HIS A 43 -8.25 23.47 -1.08
CA HIS A 43 -7.84 24.37 -2.17
C HIS A 43 -6.67 23.81 -3.02
N VAL A 44 -6.27 22.56 -2.76
CA VAL A 44 -5.22 21.82 -3.48
C VAL A 44 -5.73 21.50 -4.88
N LYS A 45 -5.23 22.27 -5.86
CA LYS A 45 -5.47 21.98 -7.27
C LYS A 45 -4.79 20.66 -7.63
N GLY A 46 -5.56 19.64 -8.04
CA GLY A 46 -4.96 18.45 -8.64
C GLY A 46 -4.18 18.81 -9.92
N GLY A 47 -3.12 18.05 -10.23
CA GLY A 47 -2.36 18.23 -11.47
C GLY A 47 -1.28 19.32 -11.46
N CYS A 48 -0.76 19.73 -10.29
CA CYS A 48 0.42 20.60 -10.21
C CYS A 48 1.67 19.88 -9.72
N TYR A 49 1.62 18.54 -9.61
CA TYR A 49 2.73 17.68 -9.21
C TYR A 49 3.40 17.03 -10.42
N TYR A 50 4.71 16.97 -10.39
CA TYR A 50 5.56 16.46 -11.44
C TYR A 50 6.61 15.52 -10.86
N ARG A 51 6.95 14.50 -11.63
CA ARG A 51 8.11 13.64 -11.45
C ARG A 51 9.00 13.70 -12.68
N GLY A 52 10.24 13.25 -12.58
CA GLY A 52 11.18 13.40 -13.69
C GLY A 52 12.56 12.86 -13.41
N TYR A 53 13.47 13.17 -14.32
CA TYR A 53 14.89 12.83 -14.25
C TYR A 53 15.73 14.00 -14.79
N ILE A 54 17.02 13.97 -14.47
CA ILE A 54 18.02 14.95 -14.90
C ILE A 54 18.80 14.35 -16.07
N ASP A 55 18.94 15.11 -17.14
CA ASP A 55 19.66 14.68 -18.35
C ASP A 55 21.13 14.40 -18.04
N GLY A 56 21.67 13.32 -18.60
CA GLY A 56 23.02 12.83 -18.30
C GLY A 56 23.17 12.05 -16.99
N PHE A 57 22.12 11.93 -16.16
CA PHE A 57 22.16 11.19 -14.89
C PHE A 57 21.04 10.13 -14.83
N PRO A 58 21.28 8.90 -15.34
CA PRO A 58 20.24 7.87 -15.46
C PRO A 58 19.57 7.47 -14.14
N SER A 59 20.33 7.49 -13.03
CA SER A 59 19.84 7.14 -11.70
C SER A 59 19.23 8.33 -10.95
N SER A 60 19.09 9.50 -11.59
CA SER A 60 18.53 10.69 -10.96
C SER A 60 17.00 10.64 -10.87
N ALA A 61 16.47 11.39 -9.92
CA ALA A 61 15.05 11.54 -9.68
C ALA A 61 14.72 13.00 -9.42
N VAL A 62 13.63 13.50 -10.00
CA VAL A 62 13.15 14.86 -9.79
C VAL A 62 11.69 14.80 -9.38
N THR A 63 11.32 15.50 -8.30
CA THR A 63 9.93 15.61 -7.86
C THR A 63 9.63 17.07 -7.56
N LEU A 64 8.71 17.67 -8.30
CA LEU A 64 8.40 19.09 -8.22
C LEU A 64 6.89 19.31 -8.05
N SER A 65 6.56 20.39 -7.35
CA SER A 65 5.22 20.94 -7.21
C SER A 65 5.23 22.37 -7.72
N THR A 66 4.17 22.73 -8.42
CA THR A 66 3.89 24.09 -8.91
C THR A 66 2.65 24.69 -8.27
N CYS A 67 2.08 24.00 -7.27
CA CYS A 67 0.79 24.35 -6.68
C CYS A 67 0.82 25.69 -5.92
N SER A 68 1.99 26.06 -5.39
CA SER A 68 2.22 27.29 -4.63
C SER A 68 3.67 27.73 -4.80
N GLY A 69 4.04 28.09 -6.02
CA GLY A 69 5.43 28.29 -6.42
C GLY A 69 6.13 26.96 -6.75
N LEU A 70 7.32 27.06 -7.34
CA LEU A 70 8.14 25.91 -7.72
C LEU A 70 8.88 25.38 -6.49
N ARG A 71 8.54 24.16 -6.06
CA ARG A 71 9.18 23.51 -4.91
C ARG A 71 9.35 22.02 -5.07
N GLY A 72 10.30 21.41 -4.38
CA GLY A 72 10.49 19.97 -4.37
C GLY A 72 11.93 19.52 -4.17
N LEU A 73 12.27 18.35 -4.73
CA LEU A 73 13.59 17.74 -4.60
C LEU A 73 14.16 17.31 -5.96
N LEU A 74 15.47 17.50 -6.09
CA LEU A 74 16.33 17.07 -7.18
C LEU A 74 17.35 16.10 -6.59
N GLN A 75 17.20 14.81 -6.88
CA GLN A 75 18.01 13.75 -6.31
C GLN A 75 18.96 13.18 -7.36
N PHE A 76 20.25 13.26 -7.08
CA PHE A 76 21.29 12.51 -7.79
C PHE A 76 21.57 11.21 -7.04
N GLU A 77 22.59 10.46 -7.44
CA GLU A 77 22.92 9.16 -6.82
C GLU A 77 23.25 9.27 -5.32
N ASN A 78 23.97 10.31 -4.89
CA ASN A 78 24.50 10.44 -3.52
C ASN A 78 24.23 11.81 -2.88
N VAL A 79 23.46 12.67 -3.55
CA VAL A 79 23.18 14.03 -3.06
C VAL A 79 21.80 14.45 -3.51
N SER A 80 21.12 15.18 -2.62
CA SER A 80 19.82 15.77 -2.88
C SER A 80 19.91 17.28 -2.76
N TYR A 81 19.17 17.97 -3.62
CA TYR A 81 18.98 19.41 -3.58
C TYR A 81 17.49 19.72 -3.40
N GLY A 82 17.19 20.59 -2.45
CA GLY A 82 15.87 21.18 -2.28
C GLY A 82 15.72 22.40 -3.18
N ILE A 83 14.51 22.61 -3.69
CA ILE A 83 14.11 23.82 -4.39
C ILE A 83 12.87 24.38 -3.72
N GLU A 84 12.86 25.67 -3.44
CA GLU A 84 11.74 26.37 -2.81
C GLU A 84 11.57 27.76 -3.45
N PRO A 85 10.35 28.32 -3.47
CA PRO A 85 10.09 29.63 -4.03
C PRO A 85 10.65 30.74 -3.13
N LEU A 86 11.13 31.82 -3.74
CA LEU A 86 11.50 33.07 -3.07
C LEU A 86 10.23 33.87 -2.70
N GLY A 87 9.47 33.38 -1.71
CA GLY A 87 8.34 34.09 -1.12
C GLY A 87 7.36 34.71 -2.12
N TYR A 88 7.00 35.99 -1.90
CA TYR A 88 6.12 36.79 -2.77
C TYR A 88 6.84 37.42 -3.99
N SER A 89 7.89 36.78 -4.53
CA SER A 89 8.57 37.31 -5.73
C SER A 89 7.59 37.40 -6.91
N PRO A 90 7.38 38.59 -7.52
CA PRO A 90 6.50 38.76 -8.68
C PRO A 90 7.03 38.06 -9.94
N ALA A 91 8.31 37.65 -9.94
CA ALA A 91 8.96 36.94 -11.03
C ALA A 91 8.98 35.41 -10.84
N PHE A 92 8.32 34.87 -9.80
CA PHE A 92 8.31 33.44 -9.47
C PHE A 92 9.72 32.83 -9.31
N GLU A 93 10.64 33.61 -8.75
CA GLU A 93 12.01 33.17 -8.48
C GLU A 93 12.02 32.04 -7.43
N HIS A 94 13.07 31.23 -7.48
CA HIS A 94 13.30 30.11 -6.57
C HIS A 94 14.77 30.05 -6.20
N PHE A 95 15.06 29.41 -5.07
CA PHE A 95 16.42 29.10 -4.67
C PHE A 95 16.59 27.58 -4.58
N VAL A 96 17.80 27.13 -4.87
CA VAL A 96 18.20 25.72 -4.79
C VAL A 96 19.26 25.61 -3.69
N TYR A 97 19.09 24.64 -2.80
CA TYR A 97 20.01 24.41 -1.69
C TYR A 97 20.31 22.93 -1.56
N ARG A 98 21.52 22.59 -1.10
CA ARG A 98 21.89 21.20 -0.83
C ARG A 98 21.18 20.74 0.44
N VAL A 99 20.52 19.60 0.39
CA VAL A 99 19.96 18.94 1.58
C VAL A 99 21.14 18.37 2.36
N SER A 100 21.37 18.86 3.58
CA SER A 100 22.51 18.44 4.40
C SER A 100 22.22 17.14 5.15
N ASP A 101 23.09 16.15 4.99
CA ASP A 101 23.20 15.01 5.91
C ASP A 101 23.98 15.50 7.14
N GLU A 102 23.30 15.86 8.24
CA GLU A 102 24.04 16.02 9.49
C GLU A 102 24.54 14.64 9.97
N LYS A 103 25.87 14.46 9.81
CA LYS A 103 26.75 13.33 10.18
C LYS A 103 26.95 12.27 9.09
N THR A 104 27.75 12.65 8.10
CA THR A 104 28.54 11.75 7.26
C THR A 104 29.50 10.90 8.10
N ALA A 105 29.33 9.58 8.10
CA ALA A 105 30.42 8.64 8.34
C ALA A 105 30.96 8.21 6.97
N GLU A 106 32.24 8.52 6.72
CA GLU A 106 32.97 8.10 5.53
C GLU A 106 32.89 6.56 5.37
N CYS A 107 32.61 6.10 4.16
CA CYS A 107 32.81 4.70 3.78
C CYS A 107 33.55 4.65 2.46
N ARG A 108 34.71 3.98 2.50
CA ARG A 108 35.68 3.79 1.40
C ARG A 108 35.02 3.16 0.16
N ASN A 109 35.46 3.64 -0.99
CA ASN A 109 35.12 3.15 -2.32
C ASN A 109 35.33 1.64 -2.46
N ILE A 110 34.29 0.93 -2.89
CA ILE A 110 34.44 -0.30 -3.68
C ILE A 110 33.88 0.04 -5.05
N TYR A 111 34.78 0.19 -6.02
CA TYR A 111 34.41 0.21 -7.43
C TYR A 111 33.80 -1.16 -7.76
N SER A 112 32.53 -1.20 -8.14
CA SER A 112 32.04 -2.23 -9.05
C SER A 112 31.90 -1.60 -10.42
N THR A 113 32.72 -2.08 -11.34
CA THR A 113 32.72 -1.74 -12.75
C THR A 113 31.31 -1.90 -13.32
N GLY A 114 30.80 -0.81 -13.89
CA GLY A 114 29.52 -0.80 -14.56
C GLY A 114 29.55 -1.73 -15.77
N ASP A 115 28.59 -2.64 -15.81
CA ASP A 115 28.23 -3.35 -17.01
C ASP A 115 26.82 -2.87 -17.40
N HIS A 116 26.76 -2.17 -18.53
CA HIS A 116 25.52 -1.65 -19.10
C HIS A 116 24.69 -2.83 -19.63
N PHE A 117 23.68 -3.28 -18.89
CA PHE A 117 22.73 -4.26 -19.43
C PHE A 117 21.26 -3.93 -19.18
N LEU A 118 20.52 -4.24 -20.24
CA LEU A 118 19.12 -3.94 -20.50
C LEU A 118 18.21 -4.66 -19.51
N PHE A 119 17.28 -3.91 -18.91
CA PHE A 119 16.16 -4.44 -18.13
C PHE A 119 15.51 -5.60 -18.90
N GLN A 120 15.58 -6.83 -18.35
CA GLN A 120 14.75 -7.91 -18.83
C GLN A 120 13.27 -7.51 -18.66
N PRO A 121 12.41 -7.73 -19.66
CA PRO A 121 11.02 -7.28 -19.58
C PRO A 121 10.28 -8.02 -18.46
N LEU A 122 9.77 -7.25 -17.51
CA LEU A 122 8.83 -7.71 -16.48
C LEU A 122 7.67 -8.51 -17.11
N PRO A 123 7.22 -9.63 -16.49
CA PRO A 123 6.09 -10.42 -16.98
C PRO A 123 4.80 -9.59 -17.16
N ALA A 124 3.90 -10.00 -18.06
CA ALA A 124 2.71 -9.21 -18.45
C ALA A 124 1.80 -8.77 -17.27
N ALA A 125 1.70 -9.55 -16.19
CA ALA A 125 0.95 -9.20 -14.97
C ALA A 125 1.66 -8.12 -14.11
N ALA A 126 2.98 -7.98 -14.24
CA ALA A 126 3.76 -6.92 -13.60
C ALA A 126 3.62 -5.57 -14.35
N ARG A 127 3.18 -5.57 -15.61
CA ARG A 127 3.07 -4.35 -16.45
C ARG A 127 1.76 -3.59 -16.34
N SER A 128 0.68 -4.15 -15.79
CA SER A 128 -0.57 -3.40 -15.60
C SER A 128 -0.38 -2.32 -14.52
N PRO A 129 -0.95 -1.11 -14.69
CA PRO A 129 -0.89 -0.09 -13.66
C PRO A 129 -1.65 -0.57 -12.42
N LYS A 130 -1.03 -0.39 -11.25
CA LYS A 130 -1.63 -0.68 -9.95
C LYS A 130 -1.84 0.59 -9.15
N TYR A 131 -2.87 0.60 -8.31
CA TYR A 131 -3.22 1.73 -7.46
C TYR A 131 -3.39 1.25 -6.03
N PHE A 132 -2.70 1.89 -5.09
CA PHE A 132 -2.81 1.55 -3.67
C PHE A 132 -3.26 2.77 -2.88
N LYS A 133 -4.51 2.77 -2.42
CA LYS A 133 -5.14 3.87 -1.69
C LYS A 133 -4.71 3.89 -0.23
N VAL A 134 -4.11 4.99 0.19
CA VAL A 134 -3.57 5.18 1.54
C VAL A 134 -4.32 6.29 2.25
N TYR A 135 -4.87 5.95 3.41
CA TYR A 135 -5.41 6.90 4.38
C TYR A 135 -4.31 7.24 5.41
N VAL A 136 -4.09 8.51 5.69
CA VAL A 136 -3.04 8.95 6.61
C VAL A 136 -3.64 9.70 7.79
N VAL A 137 -3.23 9.35 9.00
CA VAL A 137 -3.57 10.04 10.25
C VAL A 137 -2.27 10.58 10.86
N LEU A 138 -2.22 11.87 11.20
CA LEU A 138 -1.10 12.47 11.93
C LEU A 138 -1.53 12.68 13.37
N ASP A 139 -0.69 12.25 14.31
CA ASP A 139 -0.86 12.59 15.71
C ASP A 139 -0.54 14.08 15.97
N LYS A 140 -0.87 14.53 17.18
CA LYS A 140 -0.72 15.92 17.61
C LYS A 140 0.73 16.37 17.60
N ALA A 141 1.63 15.54 18.13
CA ALA A 141 3.05 15.89 18.23
C ALA A 141 3.68 16.04 16.83
N LEU A 142 3.40 15.12 15.90
CA LEU A 142 3.88 15.23 14.52
C LEU A 142 3.22 16.38 13.77
N TYR A 143 1.92 16.65 14.01
CA TYR A 143 1.26 17.84 13.46
C TYR A 143 1.97 19.13 13.89
N ASP A 144 2.35 19.22 15.16
CA ASP A 144 3.09 20.37 15.69
C ASP A 144 4.50 20.47 15.10
N TYR A 145 5.21 19.35 15.01
CA TYR A 145 6.51 19.27 14.34
C TYR A 145 6.42 19.70 12.86
N MET A 146 5.30 19.42 12.20
CA MET A 146 5.05 19.85 10.82
C MET A 146 4.69 21.34 10.69
N GLY A 147 4.61 22.09 11.80
CA GLY A 147 4.46 23.54 11.85
C GLY A 147 3.12 24.02 12.42
N SER A 148 2.34 23.13 13.04
CA SER A 148 1.04 23.42 13.68
C SER A 148 0.03 24.15 12.77
N ASP A 149 0.19 24.06 11.45
CA ASP A 149 -0.71 24.64 10.45
C ASP A 149 -1.24 23.53 9.53
N THR A 150 -2.57 23.48 9.38
CA THR A 150 -3.25 22.44 8.62
C THR A 150 -2.84 22.41 7.15
N ASN A 151 -2.66 23.57 6.52
CA ASN A 151 -2.23 23.64 5.13
C ASN A 151 -0.75 23.28 4.97
N ALA A 152 0.13 23.76 5.85
CA ALA A 152 1.54 23.42 5.83
C ALA A 152 1.78 21.91 6.03
N ALA A 153 1.14 21.31 7.04
CA ALA A 153 1.23 19.87 7.31
C ALA A 153 0.69 19.05 6.13
N THR A 154 -0.47 19.43 5.58
CA THR A 154 -1.05 18.77 4.40
C THR A 154 -0.10 18.86 3.20
N GLN A 155 0.47 20.04 2.93
CA GLN A 155 1.38 20.23 1.79
C GLN A 155 2.64 19.37 1.94
N LYS A 156 3.22 19.25 3.14
CA LYS A 156 4.35 18.37 3.42
C LYS A 156 4.00 16.90 3.18
N ILE A 157 2.85 16.43 3.66
CA ILE A 157 2.39 15.06 3.40
C ILE A 157 2.19 14.81 1.91
N ILE A 158 1.63 15.75 1.16
CA ILE A 158 1.46 15.59 -0.29
C ILE A 158 2.83 15.55 -1.00
N GLN A 159 3.81 16.35 -0.57
CA GLN A 159 5.18 16.27 -1.10
C GLN A 159 5.81 14.90 -0.83
N VAL A 160 5.66 14.37 0.38
CA VAL A 160 6.11 13.02 0.74
C VAL A 160 5.52 11.99 -0.21
N PHE A 161 4.21 12.06 -0.49
CA PHE A 161 3.56 11.15 -1.44
C PHE A 161 4.07 11.34 -2.88
N ASN A 162 4.46 12.55 -3.29
CA ASN A 162 5.09 12.77 -4.60
C ASN A 162 6.43 12.01 -4.70
N LEU A 163 7.27 12.10 -3.66
CA LEU A 163 8.54 11.37 -3.56
C LEU A 163 8.34 9.86 -3.54
N VAL A 164 7.44 9.38 -2.68
CA VAL A 164 7.11 7.95 -2.57
C VAL A 164 6.67 7.39 -3.93
N ASN A 165 5.76 8.07 -4.63
CA ASN A 165 5.32 7.59 -5.95
C ASN A 165 6.44 7.57 -7.00
N ASN A 166 7.43 8.45 -6.89
CA ASN A 166 8.59 8.39 -7.77
C ASN A 166 9.39 7.10 -7.51
N MET A 167 9.54 6.68 -6.25
CA MET A 167 10.19 5.42 -5.85
C MET A 167 9.41 4.18 -6.30
N PHE A 168 8.07 4.22 -6.30
CA PHE A 168 7.19 3.12 -6.75
C PHE A 168 6.95 3.08 -8.27
N ASN A 169 7.40 4.10 -9.01
CA ASN A 169 7.21 4.16 -10.46
C ASN A 169 7.82 2.97 -11.23
N PRO A 170 9.05 2.49 -10.92
CA PRO A 170 9.64 1.35 -11.64
C PRO A 170 8.84 0.05 -11.52
N VAL A 171 8.03 -0.12 -10.47
CA VAL A 171 7.15 -1.28 -10.26
C VAL A 171 5.71 -1.06 -10.74
N ASN A 172 5.45 0.05 -11.44
CA ASN A 172 4.15 0.46 -11.97
C ASN A 172 3.03 0.49 -10.92
N VAL A 173 3.37 0.89 -9.69
CA VAL A 173 2.42 1.11 -8.59
C VAL A 173 2.28 2.61 -8.34
N THR A 174 1.05 3.09 -8.34
CA THR A 174 0.72 4.46 -7.92
C THR A 174 0.16 4.40 -6.50
N ILE A 175 0.85 5.03 -5.56
CA ILE A 175 0.41 5.19 -4.18
C ILE A 175 -0.55 6.39 -4.13
N VAL A 176 -1.84 6.11 -4.00
CA VAL A 176 -2.90 7.12 -4.06
C VAL A 176 -3.18 7.60 -2.64
N LEU A 177 -2.93 8.87 -2.36
CA LEU A 177 -3.36 9.50 -1.11
C LEU A 177 -4.88 9.69 -1.15
N SER A 178 -5.60 8.90 -0.34
CA SER A 178 -7.06 8.94 -0.31
C SER A 178 -7.58 10.09 0.53
N SER A 179 -6.97 10.36 1.68
CA SER A 179 -7.36 11.44 2.60
C SER A 179 -6.30 11.59 3.71
N VAL A 180 -6.28 12.75 4.36
CA VAL A 180 -5.44 13.03 5.53
C VAL A 180 -6.32 13.43 6.71
N GLU A 181 -6.06 12.88 7.89
CA GLU A 181 -6.64 13.32 9.16
C GLU A 181 -5.56 13.90 10.06
N LEU A 182 -5.83 15.07 10.62
CA LEU A 182 -4.89 15.81 11.47
C LEU A 182 -5.49 15.92 12.88
N TRP A 183 -4.79 15.40 13.89
CA TRP A 183 -5.16 15.58 15.28
C TRP A 183 -4.61 16.93 15.79
N THR A 184 -5.35 18.00 15.48
CA THR A 184 -4.89 19.39 15.69
C THR A 184 -4.89 19.85 17.16
N GLU A 185 -5.78 19.31 17.98
CA GLU A 185 -5.94 19.67 19.40
C GLU A 185 -5.33 18.63 20.33
N GLU A 186 -5.74 17.36 20.17
CA GLU A 186 -5.34 16.24 21.02
C GLU A 186 -5.39 14.92 20.24
N ASN A 187 -4.63 13.93 20.72
CA ASN A 187 -4.64 12.59 20.16
C ASN A 187 -5.97 11.88 20.46
N LYS A 188 -6.58 11.25 19.43
CA LYS A 188 -7.87 10.55 19.57
C LYS A 188 -7.76 9.15 20.15
N ILE A 189 -6.53 8.66 20.26
CA ILE A 189 -6.15 7.50 21.05
C ILE A 189 -4.88 7.87 21.82
N SER A 190 -4.65 7.22 22.95
CA SER A 190 -3.36 7.36 23.63
C SER A 190 -2.24 6.78 22.75
N THR A 191 -1.17 7.56 22.56
CA THR A 191 0.05 7.19 21.82
C THR A 191 1.12 6.55 22.71
N ALA A 192 0.97 6.66 24.04
CA ALA A 192 1.92 6.13 25.03
C ALA A 192 1.86 4.61 25.18
N GLY A 193 3.02 3.96 25.40
CA GLY A 193 3.11 2.52 25.67
C GLY A 193 4.15 1.83 24.80
N GLU A 194 3.91 0.58 24.43
CA GLU A 194 4.69 -0.17 23.42
C GLU A 194 4.03 -0.09 22.04
N ALA A 195 4.82 -0.39 20.99
CA ALA A 195 4.39 -0.43 19.59
C ALA A 195 3.12 -1.22 19.35
N ASP A 196 3.07 -2.43 19.92
CA ASP A 196 1.95 -3.34 19.76
C ASP A 196 0.68 -2.82 20.44
N ASP A 197 0.81 -2.13 21.58
CA ASP A 197 -0.32 -1.53 22.30
C ASP A 197 -0.92 -0.35 21.53
N LEU A 198 -0.08 0.49 20.93
CA LEU A 198 -0.53 1.56 20.04
C LEU A 198 -1.22 0.99 18.79
N LEU A 199 -0.62 -0.04 18.19
CA LEU A 199 -1.18 -0.78 17.06
C LEU A 199 -2.59 -1.28 17.39
N GLN A 200 -2.79 -1.96 18.51
CA GLN A 200 -4.13 -2.46 18.90
C GLN A 200 -5.16 -1.34 19.10
N ARG A 201 -4.79 -0.25 19.76
CA ARG A 201 -5.71 0.89 19.97
C ARG A 201 -6.11 1.54 18.65
N PHE A 202 -5.16 1.73 17.74
CA PHE A 202 -5.47 2.32 16.43
C PHE A 202 -6.32 1.37 15.56
N LEU A 203 -6.20 0.04 15.70
CA LEU A 203 -7.13 -0.91 15.06
C LEU A 203 -8.57 -0.75 15.54
N GLN A 204 -8.77 -0.63 16.86
CA GLN A 204 -10.10 -0.44 17.44
C GLN A 204 -10.72 0.89 17.01
N TRP A 205 -9.92 1.96 17.02
CA TRP A 205 -10.34 3.27 16.54
C TRP A 205 -10.72 3.24 15.05
N LYS A 206 -9.89 2.61 14.20
CA LYS A 206 -10.13 2.47 12.76
C LYS A 206 -11.45 1.78 12.43
N GLN A 207 -11.76 0.67 13.13
CA GLN A 207 -12.99 -0.10 12.87
C GLN A 207 -14.26 0.72 13.08
N SER A 208 -14.24 1.66 14.01
CA SER A 208 -15.40 2.52 14.31
C SER A 208 -15.39 3.82 13.48
N HIS A 209 -14.24 4.46 13.31
CA HIS A 209 -14.14 5.82 12.75
C HIS A 209 -13.93 5.85 11.23
N LEU A 210 -13.34 4.80 10.66
CA LEU A 210 -12.99 4.74 9.23
C LEU A 210 -13.88 3.75 8.44
N ALA A 211 -14.91 3.16 9.04
CA ALA A 211 -15.72 2.09 8.43
C ALA A 211 -16.33 2.43 7.07
N LEU A 212 -16.71 3.70 6.85
CA LEU A 212 -17.38 4.17 5.62
C LEU A 212 -16.43 4.83 4.62
N ARG A 213 -15.11 4.90 4.90
CA ARG A 213 -14.15 5.61 4.05
C ARG A 213 -13.51 4.64 3.04
N SER A 214 -13.30 5.08 1.81
CA SER A 214 -12.67 4.28 0.74
C SER A 214 -11.14 4.38 0.81
N TYR A 215 -10.47 3.36 1.31
CA TYR A 215 -9.02 3.21 1.32
C TYR A 215 -8.62 1.73 1.31
N ASP A 216 -7.37 1.42 0.94
CA ASP A 216 -6.82 0.07 0.99
C ASP A 216 -6.04 -0.16 2.30
N ILE A 217 -5.30 0.86 2.75
CA ILE A 217 -4.52 0.85 4.00
C ILE A 217 -4.63 2.19 4.73
N ALA A 218 -4.50 2.16 6.07
CA ALA A 218 -4.43 3.35 6.90
C ALA A 218 -3.14 3.35 7.73
N TYR A 219 -2.45 4.49 7.78
CA TYR A 219 -1.25 4.71 8.59
C TYR A 219 -1.50 5.76 9.67
N LEU A 220 -1.01 5.49 10.88
CA LEU A 220 -0.90 6.49 11.95
C LEU A 220 0.56 6.93 12.03
N LEU A 221 0.83 8.20 11.73
CA LEU A 221 2.16 8.77 11.79
C LEU A 221 2.30 9.47 13.15
N VAL A 222 3.29 9.05 13.93
CA VAL A 222 3.50 9.48 15.32
C VAL A 222 4.91 10.06 15.49
N ASP A 223 5.05 11.07 16.34
CA ASP A 223 6.36 11.56 16.74
C ASP A 223 7.11 10.54 17.61
N GLY A 224 8.38 10.28 17.25
CA GLY A 224 9.24 9.33 17.97
C GLY A 224 10.15 9.97 19.01
N GLN A 225 10.04 11.27 19.29
CA GLN A 225 10.75 11.86 20.44
C GLN A 225 10.16 11.45 21.80
N GLU A 226 8.85 11.18 21.89
CA GLU A 226 8.21 10.81 23.17
C GLU A 226 8.37 9.32 23.54
N HIS A 227 8.73 8.47 22.57
CA HIS A 227 8.80 7.02 22.73
C HIS A 227 9.98 6.44 21.93
N PRO A 228 10.93 5.69 22.51
CA PRO A 228 12.03 5.06 21.77
C PRO A 228 11.76 3.57 21.53
N TRP A 229 11.11 3.21 20.42
CA TRP A 229 10.96 1.80 20.02
C TRP A 229 11.96 1.46 18.91
N PRO A 230 12.60 0.27 18.95
CA PRO A 230 13.58 -0.14 17.94
C PRO A 230 12.96 -0.62 16.63
N GLU A 231 11.65 -0.90 16.58
CA GLU A 231 11.00 -1.55 15.42
C GLU A 231 9.87 -0.72 14.80
N LEU A 232 9.95 -0.57 13.48
CA LEU A 232 8.93 0.06 12.64
C LEU A 232 7.85 -0.98 12.27
N GLY A 233 6.60 -0.75 12.68
CA GLY A 233 5.57 -1.80 12.62
C GLY A 233 4.75 -1.85 11.34
N SER A 234 5.25 -2.42 10.22
CA SER A 234 4.38 -2.85 9.10
C SER A 234 4.53 -4.35 8.79
N PRO A 235 3.54 -5.20 9.10
CA PRO A 235 3.58 -6.62 8.78
C PRO A 235 3.69 -6.88 7.27
N ARG A 236 4.49 -7.90 6.90
CA ARG A 236 4.71 -8.31 5.51
C ARG A 236 3.44 -8.87 4.88
N GLY A 237 3.13 -8.42 3.67
CA GLY A 237 2.18 -9.06 2.75
C GLY A 237 0.73 -9.08 3.26
N LYS A 238 0.02 -7.96 3.11
CA LYS A 238 -1.37 -7.83 3.59
C LYS A 238 -2.39 -7.95 2.47
N ARG A 239 -3.41 -8.79 2.69
CA ARG A 239 -4.56 -8.93 1.78
C ARG A 239 -5.55 -7.80 1.97
N SER A 240 -6.04 -7.29 0.85
CA SER A 240 -7.12 -6.30 0.81
C SER A 240 -8.39 -6.77 1.53
N HIS A 241 -9.01 -5.83 2.26
CA HIS A 241 -10.32 -5.93 2.92
C HIS A 241 -10.49 -6.90 4.11
N GLY A 242 -9.46 -7.63 4.55
CA GLY A 242 -9.61 -8.58 5.67
C GLY A 242 -8.61 -8.43 6.83
N SER A 243 -7.42 -7.91 6.57
CA SER A 243 -6.35 -7.84 7.58
C SER A 243 -6.28 -6.46 8.21
N PRO A 244 -5.93 -6.34 9.51
CA PRO A 244 -5.62 -5.07 10.15
C PRO A 244 -4.43 -4.40 9.44
N ALA A 245 -4.74 -3.60 8.40
CA ALA A 245 -3.77 -2.79 7.69
C ALA A 245 -3.48 -1.57 8.57
N LEU A 246 -2.46 -1.75 9.41
CA LEU A 246 -1.89 -0.76 10.30
C LEU A 246 -0.39 -0.79 10.10
N SER A 247 0.17 0.41 9.99
CA SER A 247 1.55 0.63 10.39
C SER A 247 1.63 1.98 11.07
N PHE A 248 2.49 2.07 12.07
CA PHE A 248 2.89 3.34 12.66
C PHE A 248 4.26 3.73 12.12
N LEU A 249 4.47 5.02 11.97
CA LEU A 249 5.77 5.58 11.59
C LEU A 249 6.27 6.38 12.79
N GLN A 250 7.43 6.00 13.31
CA GLN A 250 8.14 6.67 14.40
C GLN A 250 9.41 7.31 13.84
N TYR A 251 9.74 8.51 14.29
CA TYR A 251 10.98 9.19 13.88
C TYR A 251 11.75 9.72 15.08
N GLN A 252 13.08 9.58 15.07
CA GLN A 252 13.97 10.13 16.08
C GLN A 252 14.87 11.21 15.46
N GLY A 253 14.88 12.41 16.04
CA GLY A 253 15.74 13.53 15.63
C GLY A 253 15.18 14.41 14.50
N ALA A 254 16.03 15.29 13.96
CA ALA A 254 15.70 16.12 12.80
C ALA A 254 15.77 15.28 11.52
N VAL A 255 14.61 14.89 10.98
CA VAL A 255 14.50 14.06 9.78
C VAL A 255 14.09 14.93 8.60
N THR A 256 14.82 14.83 7.49
CA THR A 256 14.47 15.53 6.26
C THR A 256 13.20 14.92 5.65
N LEU A 257 12.46 15.70 4.86
CA LEU A 257 11.30 15.17 4.11
C LEU A 257 11.68 13.98 3.22
N GLU A 258 12.92 13.92 2.74
CA GLU A 258 13.45 12.79 1.98
C GLU A 258 13.50 11.52 2.83
N SER A 259 14.17 11.56 3.98
CA SER A 259 14.29 10.41 4.88
C SER A 259 12.90 9.94 5.36
N PHE A 260 11.98 10.87 5.64
CA PHE A 260 10.59 10.53 5.96
C PHE A 260 9.87 9.83 4.80
N SER A 261 10.13 10.24 3.56
CA SER A 261 9.57 9.61 2.36
C SER A 261 10.11 8.19 2.14
N VAL A 262 11.41 7.97 2.37
CA VAL A 262 12.02 6.63 2.34
C VAL A 262 11.36 5.73 3.39
N LEU A 263 11.17 6.24 4.61
CA LEU A 263 10.54 5.51 5.70
C LEU A 263 9.12 5.05 5.35
N LEU A 264 8.30 5.97 4.84
CA LEU A 264 6.95 5.65 4.39
C LEU A 264 6.97 4.67 3.21
N ALA A 265 7.90 4.81 2.28
CA ALA A 265 8.03 3.92 1.14
C ALA A 265 8.42 2.49 1.57
N GLN A 266 9.31 2.33 2.54
CA GLN A 266 9.64 1.02 3.13
C GLN A 266 8.43 0.37 3.77
N LEU A 267 7.67 1.13 4.56
CA LEU A 267 6.44 0.64 5.19
C LEU A 267 5.38 0.20 4.17
N LEU A 268 5.22 0.96 3.08
CA LEU A 268 4.34 0.61 1.98
C LEU A 268 4.84 -0.65 1.26
N GLY A 269 6.15 -0.76 1.04
CA GLY A 269 6.79 -1.95 0.47
C GLY A 269 6.49 -3.21 1.28
N ARG A 270 6.64 -3.13 2.61
CA ARG A 270 6.28 -4.23 3.52
C ARG A 270 4.82 -4.62 3.43
N SER A 271 3.92 -3.63 3.39
CA SER A 271 2.48 -3.88 3.20
C SER A 271 2.18 -4.58 1.87
N LEU A 272 3.00 -4.34 0.85
CA LEU A 272 2.97 -4.98 -0.46
C LEU A 272 3.81 -6.27 -0.55
N GLY A 273 4.22 -6.85 0.57
CA GLY A 273 4.90 -8.14 0.64
C GLY A 273 6.42 -8.10 0.52
N ILE A 274 7.02 -6.92 0.44
CA ILE A 274 8.46 -6.75 0.27
C ILE A 274 9.19 -6.82 1.62
N SER A 275 10.18 -7.71 1.75
CA SER A 275 11.05 -7.77 2.93
C SER A 275 12.14 -6.69 2.91
N TYR A 276 12.79 -6.45 4.05
CA TYR A 276 14.05 -5.70 4.05
C TYR A 276 15.12 -6.50 3.30
N ASP A 277 16.03 -5.78 2.65
CA ASP A 277 17.18 -6.37 1.97
C ASP A 277 18.20 -6.83 3.03
N ASP A 278 18.26 -8.14 3.29
CA ASP A 278 19.10 -8.76 4.33
C ASP A 278 20.21 -9.68 3.77
N SER A 279 20.07 -10.13 2.52
CA SER A 279 21.02 -11.04 1.86
C SER A 279 22.04 -10.31 0.97
N ARG A 280 23.30 -10.77 0.99
CA ARG A 280 24.38 -10.29 0.09
C ARG A 280 24.12 -10.58 -1.39
N ASP A 281 23.11 -11.39 -1.71
CA ASP A 281 22.76 -11.81 -3.06
C ASP A 281 21.75 -10.87 -3.75
N CYS A 282 21.23 -9.87 -3.02
CA CYS A 282 20.36 -8.85 -3.61
C CYS A 282 21.19 -7.86 -4.43
N HIS A 283 20.89 -7.74 -5.72
CA HIS A 283 21.52 -6.75 -6.57
C HIS A 283 20.84 -5.40 -6.39
N CYS A 284 21.63 -4.37 -6.08
CA CYS A 284 21.17 -3.00 -5.94
C CYS A 284 21.64 -2.15 -7.12
N PRO A 285 20.73 -1.47 -7.85
CA PRO A 285 21.11 -0.66 -9.01
C PRO A 285 21.75 0.69 -8.65
N GLY A 286 21.73 1.06 -7.37
CA GLY A 286 22.41 2.24 -6.84
C GLY A 286 23.23 1.89 -5.60
N ARG A 287 23.80 2.90 -4.95
CA ARG A 287 24.63 2.71 -3.76
C ARG A 287 23.90 2.03 -2.59
N ILE A 288 22.63 2.38 -2.39
CA ILE A 288 21.79 1.83 -1.33
C ILE A 288 20.38 1.61 -1.87
N CYS A 289 19.80 0.46 -1.52
CA CYS A 289 18.47 0.10 -1.97
C CYS A 289 17.40 0.60 -1.02
N LEU A 290 16.22 0.88 -1.56
CA LEU A 290 15.12 1.47 -0.80
C LEU A 290 14.73 0.61 0.40
N MET A 291 14.77 -0.71 0.28
CA MET A 291 14.42 -1.65 1.35
C MET A 291 15.63 -2.03 2.22
N SER A 292 16.75 -1.30 2.16
CA SER A 292 17.85 -1.44 3.12
C SER A 292 17.50 -0.71 4.42
N PRO A 293 17.71 -1.29 5.61
CA PRO A 293 17.51 -0.61 6.89
C PRO A 293 18.28 0.72 7.02
N GLU A 294 19.45 0.82 6.37
CA GLU A 294 20.33 1.98 6.39
C GLU A 294 19.92 3.08 5.40
N ALA A 295 18.98 2.83 4.50
CA ALA A 295 18.61 3.74 3.41
C ALA A 295 18.23 5.15 3.89
N LEU A 296 17.69 5.26 5.10
CA LEU A 296 17.30 6.52 5.75
C LEU A 296 18.47 7.47 6.02
N ARG A 297 19.70 6.93 6.10
CA ARG A 297 20.94 7.66 6.40
C ARG A 297 21.68 8.16 5.16
N PHE A 298 21.16 7.88 3.98
CA PHE A 298 21.78 8.28 2.72
C PHE A 298 20.88 9.25 1.97
N SER A 299 21.44 10.36 1.52
CA SER A 299 20.79 11.24 0.54
C SER A 299 20.86 10.67 -0.88
N GLY A 300 19.93 11.07 -1.73
CA GLY A 300 19.91 10.74 -3.16
C GLY A 300 18.83 9.74 -3.55
N ALA A 301 18.73 9.51 -4.86
CA ALA A 301 17.72 8.65 -5.45
C ALA A 301 17.91 7.19 -5.04
N LYS A 302 16.80 6.52 -4.72
CA LYS A 302 16.79 5.12 -4.27
C LYS A 302 15.85 4.32 -5.14
N ALA A 303 16.21 3.06 -5.36
CA ALA A 303 15.42 2.11 -6.14
C ALA A 303 15.27 0.80 -5.37
N PHE A 304 14.28 0.00 -5.78
CA PHE A 304 14.10 -1.34 -5.26
C PHE A 304 15.23 -2.27 -5.73
N SER A 305 15.66 -3.18 -4.85
CA SER A 305 16.61 -4.24 -5.18
C SER A 305 15.97 -5.33 -6.05
N SER A 306 16.78 -6.21 -6.64
CA SER A 306 16.26 -7.39 -7.34
C SER A 306 15.41 -8.30 -6.43
N CYS A 307 15.77 -8.43 -5.16
CA CYS A 307 15.01 -9.17 -4.16
C CYS A 307 13.64 -8.52 -3.89
N SER A 308 13.63 -7.18 -3.79
CA SER A 308 12.41 -6.43 -3.57
C SER A 308 11.39 -6.64 -4.69
N ILE A 309 11.86 -6.62 -5.95
CA ILE A 309 11.01 -6.89 -7.12
C ILE A 309 10.45 -8.32 -7.08
N ARG A 310 11.29 -9.31 -6.77
CA ARG A 310 10.88 -10.73 -6.68
C ARG A 310 9.84 -10.96 -5.59
N ASP A 311 10.01 -10.33 -4.44
CA ASP A 311 9.07 -10.41 -3.32
C ASP A 311 7.71 -9.84 -3.71
N PHE A 312 7.70 -8.66 -4.35
CA PHE A 312 6.48 -8.03 -4.84
C PHE A 312 5.76 -8.89 -5.89
N GLU A 313 6.49 -9.47 -6.84
CA GLU A 313 5.91 -10.39 -7.83
C GLU A 313 5.30 -11.64 -7.18
N THR A 314 5.97 -12.19 -6.17
CA THR A 314 5.49 -13.35 -5.41
C THR A 314 4.20 -13.00 -4.66
N PHE A 315 4.17 -11.83 -4.02
CA PHE A 315 2.97 -11.31 -3.37
C PHE A 315 1.78 -11.17 -4.33
N LEU A 316 2.01 -10.66 -5.54
CA LEU A 316 0.96 -10.56 -6.56
C LEU A 316 0.47 -11.94 -7.03
N LYS A 317 1.36 -12.92 -7.24
CA LYS A 317 1.01 -14.30 -7.65
C LYS A 317 0.13 -15.03 -6.63
N HIS A 318 0.30 -14.75 -5.33
CA HIS A 318 -0.47 -15.37 -4.25
C HIS A 318 -1.75 -14.61 -3.87
N ASN A 319 -2.34 -13.84 -4.80
CA ASN A 319 -3.54 -13.02 -4.57
C ASN A 319 -3.40 -11.99 -3.43
N GLY A 320 -2.18 -11.55 -3.12
CA GLY A 320 -1.92 -10.60 -2.04
C GLY A 320 -2.52 -9.21 -2.27
N GLY A 321 -2.71 -8.81 -3.52
CA GLY A 321 -3.03 -7.43 -3.90
C GLY A 321 -4.30 -7.25 -4.71
N ALA A 322 -5.40 -7.96 -4.42
CA ALA A 322 -6.63 -7.84 -5.20
C ALA A 322 -7.17 -6.38 -5.28
N CYS A 323 -7.01 -5.57 -4.21
CA CYS A 323 -7.36 -4.14 -4.25
C CYS A 323 -6.53 -3.31 -5.23
N LEU A 324 -5.29 -3.74 -5.54
CA LEU A 324 -4.34 -2.95 -6.32
C LEU A 324 -4.79 -2.72 -7.76
N PHE A 325 -5.74 -3.52 -8.24
CA PHE A 325 -6.27 -3.45 -9.59
C PHE A 325 -7.54 -2.57 -9.69
N ASN A 326 -8.04 -2.05 -8.57
CA ASN A 326 -9.17 -1.12 -8.55
C ASN A 326 -8.71 0.30 -8.89
N ARG A 327 -8.89 0.71 -10.14
CA ARG A 327 -8.51 2.06 -10.60
C ARG A 327 -9.38 3.15 -9.94
N PRO A 328 -8.82 4.06 -9.13
CA PRO A 328 -9.54 5.20 -8.60
C PRO A 328 -9.76 6.27 -9.67
N ARG A 329 -10.73 7.14 -9.41
CA ARG A 329 -10.77 8.46 -10.04
C ARG A 329 -9.85 9.42 -9.27
N LEU A 330 -9.03 10.22 -9.96
CA LEU A 330 -7.94 11.01 -9.36
C LEU A 330 -8.10 12.51 -9.64
N THR A 331 -7.91 13.34 -8.60
CA THR A 331 -8.14 14.80 -8.66
C THR A 331 -7.23 15.47 -9.66
N GLY A 332 -7.81 16.35 -10.48
CA GLY A 332 -7.09 17.10 -11.51
C GLY A 332 -7.04 16.43 -12.88
N LEU A 333 -7.41 15.14 -12.99
CA LEU A 333 -7.72 14.54 -14.30
C LEU A 333 -8.94 15.22 -14.94
N SER A 334 -9.94 15.59 -14.13
CA SER A 334 -11.19 16.20 -14.61
C SER A 334 -11.08 17.66 -15.05
N TYR A 335 -10.04 18.42 -14.64
CA TYR A 335 -10.02 19.87 -14.85
C TYR A 335 -9.12 20.36 -15.98
N ARG A 336 -8.10 19.60 -16.45
CA ARG A 336 -7.13 20.14 -17.43
C ARG A 336 -6.46 19.22 -18.45
N ARG A 337 -6.76 17.93 -18.56
CA ARG A 337 -6.39 17.22 -19.80
C ARG A 337 -7.47 17.43 -20.84
N LYS A 338 -7.14 18.13 -21.93
CA LYS A 338 -7.77 17.82 -23.21
C LYS A 338 -7.55 16.32 -23.38
N ALA A 339 -8.63 15.55 -23.43
CA ALA A 339 -8.57 14.10 -23.55
C ALA A 339 -7.57 13.72 -24.67
N VAL A 340 -6.59 12.89 -24.32
CA VAL A 340 -5.49 12.51 -25.21
C VAL A 340 -5.87 11.21 -25.88
N CYS A 341 -6.58 11.36 -26.98
CA CYS A 341 -7.05 10.24 -27.75
C CYS A 341 -5.89 9.38 -28.27
N GLY A 342 -5.93 8.10 -27.93
CA GLY A 342 -5.02 7.07 -28.42
C GLY A 342 -4.01 6.59 -27.38
N ASN A 343 -4.24 6.89 -26.10
CA ASN A 343 -3.41 6.42 -24.99
C ASN A 343 -3.96 5.13 -24.32
N GLY A 344 -5.09 4.60 -24.82
CA GLY A 344 -5.77 3.41 -24.32
C GLY A 344 -6.60 3.65 -23.06
N VAL A 345 -6.83 4.90 -22.66
CA VAL A 345 -7.59 5.29 -21.47
C VAL A 345 -8.71 6.23 -21.87
N VAL A 346 -9.95 5.82 -21.62
CA VAL A 346 -11.12 6.68 -21.85
C VAL A 346 -11.13 7.83 -20.84
N GLU A 347 -10.87 9.05 -21.32
CA GLU A 347 -10.85 10.29 -20.54
C GLU A 347 -12.15 11.11 -20.73
N PRO A 348 -12.45 12.12 -19.88
CA PRO A 348 -13.65 12.96 -20.03
C PRO A 348 -13.74 13.64 -21.40
N GLY A 349 -14.79 13.33 -22.17
CA GLY A 349 -15.00 13.83 -23.54
C GLY A 349 -14.76 12.79 -24.64
N GLU A 350 -14.15 11.65 -24.30
CA GLU A 350 -14.01 10.49 -25.19
C GLU A 350 -15.11 9.47 -24.94
N GLN A 351 -15.47 8.71 -25.97
CA GLN A 351 -16.42 7.60 -25.85
C GLN A 351 -15.71 6.25 -25.76
N CYS A 352 -14.49 6.17 -26.29
CA CYS A 352 -13.65 4.97 -26.34
C CYS A 352 -12.20 5.40 -26.60
N ASP A 353 -11.23 4.55 -26.27
CA ASP A 353 -9.83 4.74 -26.65
C ASP A 353 -9.22 3.36 -26.97
N CYS A 354 -8.81 3.17 -28.22
CA CYS A 354 -8.25 1.93 -28.76
C CYS A 354 -6.70 1.94 -28.82
N GLY A 355 -6.05 2.93 -28.20
CA GLY A 355 -4.60 3.11 -28.23
C GLY A 355 -4.13 3.81 -29.50
N ALA A 356 -2.87 3.56 -29.90
CA ALA A 356 -2.25 4.23 -31.03
C ALA A 356 -3.07 4.13 -32.33
N ALA A 357 -2.89 5.07 -33.25
CA ALA A 357 -3.69 5.19 -34.47
C ALA A 357 -3.71 3.89 -35.31
N GLU A 358 -2.60 3.16 -35.33
CA GLU A 358 -2.43 1.88 -36.02
C GLU A 358 -3.27 0.76 -35.40
N ALA A 359 -3.39 0.75 -34.06
CA ALA A 359 -4.24 -0.19 -33.34
C ALA A 359 -5.72 0.12 -33.58
N CYS A 360 -6.09 1.40 -33.54
CA CYS A 360 -7.45 1.87 -33.83
C CYS A 360 -7.93 1.60 -35.26
N LEU A 361 -7.03 1.44 -36.24
CA LEU A 361 -7.41 1.03 -37.60
C LEU A 361 -8.00 -0.39 -37.63
N LYS A 362 -7.52 -1.28 -36.75
CA LYS A 362 -7.99 -2.66 -36.64
C LYS A 362 -9.18 -2.82 -35.68
N ASP A 363 -9.41 -1.83 -34.82
CA ASP A 363 -10.51 -1.86 -33.85
C ASP A 363 -11.88 -1.74 -34.55
N LYS A 364 -12.84 -2.59 -34.19
CA LYS A 364 -14.17 -2.62 -34.81
C LYS A 364 -15.17 -1.64 -34.17
N CYS A 365 -14.87 -1.12 -32.99
CA CYS A 365 -15.80 -0.37 -32.15
C CYS A 365 -15.44 1.12 -32.06
N CYS A 366 -14.15 1.43 -32.05
CA CYS A 366 -13.62 2.76 -31.81
C CYS A 366 -12.91 3.35 -33.02
N THR A 367 -12.97 4.66 -33.17
CA THR A 367 -12.26 5.41 -34.21
C THR A 367 -10.97 5.99 -33.66
N LYS A 368 -10.01 6.35 -34.53
CA LYS A 368 -8.79 7.10 -34.18
C LYS A 368 -9.02 8.49 -33.57
N ARG A 369 -10.30 8.91 -33.43
CA ARG A 369 -10.74 10.15 -32.79
C ARG A 369 -11.45 9.90 -31.45
N CYS A 370 -11.32 8.68 -30.91
CA CYS A 370 -11.86 8.28 -29.61
C CYS A 370 -13.38 8.43 -29.50
N ARG A 371 -14.03 8.15 -30.63
CA ARG A 371 -15.49 8.10 -30.79
C ARG A 371 -15.92 6.73 -31.28
N PHE A 372 -17.12 6.33 -30.87
CA PHE A 372 -17.71 5.09 -31.37
C PHE A 372 -17.95 5.16 -32.88
N LYS A 373 -17.77 4.01 -33.54
CA LYS A 373 -18.24 3.83 -34.92
C LYS A 373 -19.78 3.80 -34.95
N PRO A 374 -20.43 4.07 -36.10
CA PRO A 374 -21.88 4.03 -36.20
C PRO A 374 -22.47 2.69 -35.74
N GLY A 375 -23.55 2.72 -34.95
CA GLY A 375 -24.25 1.53 -34.46
C GLY A 375 -23.63 0.84 -33.23
N VAL A 376 -22.52 1.37 -32.69
CA VAL A 376 -21.80 0.80 -31.54
C VAL A 376 -22.28 1.42 -30.22
N LYS A 377 -22.35 0.61 -29.16
CA LYS A 377 -22.71 1.05 -27.81
C LYS A 377 -21.57 0.97 -26.79
N CYS A 378 -20.54 0.18 -27.08
CA CYS A 378 -19.38 0.04 -26.20
C CYS A 378 -18.11 -0.31 -26.99
N SER A 379 -16.94 -0.14 -26.36
CA SER A 379 -15.65 -0.53 -26.96
C SER A 379 -14.81 -1.43 -26.08
N SER A 380 -14.91 -1.30 -24.76
CA SER A 380 -14.11 -2.04 -23.79
C SER A 380 -14.90 -2.28 -22.51
N GLY A 381 -14.44 -3.23 -21.67
CA GLY A 381 -15.09 -3.60 -20.40
C GLY A 381 -15.64 -5.03 -20.39
N LEU A 382 -15.77 -5.62 -19.18
CA LEU A 382 -16.21 -7.01 -18.99
C LEU A 382 -17.63 -7.29 -19.52
N CYS A 383 -18.45 -6.23 -19.63
CA CYS A 383 -19.81 -6.28 -20.15
C CYS A 383 -19.95 -5.75 -21.59
N CYS A 384 -18.85 -5.66 -22.33
CA CYS A 384 -18.86 -5.36 -23.76
C CYS A 384 -18.51 -6.61 -24.58
N LYS A 385 -19.30 -6.91 -25.61
CA LYS A 385 -19.00 -7.95 -26.60
C LYS A 385 -19.39 -7.45 -27.99
N GLU A 386 -18.47 -7.56 -28.94
CA GLU A 386 -18.72 -7.16 -30.34
C GLU A 386 -19.34 -5.76 -30.45
N CYS A 387 -18.79 -4.82 -29.68
CA CYS A 387 -19.22 -3.42 -29.65
C CYS A 387 -20.65 -3.16 -29.11
N GLN A 388 -21.29 -4.18 -28.52
CA GLN A 388 -22.61 -4.09 -27.89
C GLN A 388 -22.54 -4.45 -26.41
N PHE A 389 -23.46 -3.89 -25.61
CA PHE A 389 -23.63 -4.33 -24.23
C PHE A 389 -24.03 -5.80 -24.22
N LYS A 390 -23.34 -6.57 -23.38
CA LYS A 390 -23.76 -7.93 -23.10
C LYS A 390 -25.17 -7.90 -22.47
N PRO A 391 -26.05 -8.86 -22.79
CA PRO A 391 -27.40 -8.92 -22.23
C PRO A 391 -27.36 -9.07 -20.70
N LYS A 392 -28.49 -8.74 -20.04
CA LYS A 392 -28.61 -8.71 -18.57
C LYS A 392 -28.25 -10.03 -17.87
N THR A 393 -28.19 -11.12 -18.61
CA THR A 393 -27.90 -12.48 -18.13
C THR A 393 -26.46 -12.92 -18.35
N SER A 394 -25.62 -12.06 -18.95
CA SER A 394 -24.22 -12.40 -19.17
C SER A 394 -23.39 -12.23 -17.91
N GLN A 395 -22.82 -13.33 -17.43
CA GLN A 395 -21.92 -13.32 -16.30
C GLN A 395 -20.62 -12.56 -16.65
N CYS A 396 -20.26 -11.58 -15.83
CA CYS A 396 -19.04 -10.80 -16.00
C CYS A 396 -17.97 -11.13 -14.95
N ARG A 397 -18.37 -11.59 -13.77
CA ARG A 397 -17.46 -12.11 -12.75
C ARG A 397 -17.98 -13.47 -12.24
N PRO A 398 -17.15 -14.53 -12.26
CA PRO A 398 -17.47 -15.78 -11.59
C PRO A 398 -17.27 -15.68 -10.07
N PRO A 399 -18.04 -16.43 -9.28
CA PRO A 399 -17.87 -16.45 -7.83
C PRO A 399 -16.53 -17.09 -7.46
N ALA A 400 -15.80 -16.46 -6.55
CA ALA A 400 -14.53 -16.95 -6.02
C ALA A 400 -14.69 -18.13 -5.06
N ASP A 401 -15.86 -18.25 -4.41
CA ASP A 401 -16.31 -19.39 -3.62
C ASP A 401 -17.78 -19.66 -3.96
N ALA A 402 -18.10 -20.87 -4.43
CA ALA A 402 -19.43 -21.19 -4.95
C ALA A 402 -20.56 -21.11 -3.91
N GLN A 403 -20.24 -21.15 -2.61
CA GLN A 403 -21.23 -21.08 -1.54
C GLN A 403 -21.30 -19.71 -0.87
N CYS A 404 -20.24 -18.91 -0.96
CA CYS A 404 -20.11 -17.67 -0.20
C CYS A 404 -19.95 -16.41 -1.06
N ASP A 405 -19.69 -16.55 -2.35
CA ASP A 405 -19.54 -15.44 -3.29
C ASP A 405 -20.65 -15.50 -4.35
N LEU A 406 -21.14 -14.34 -4.80
CA LEU A 406 -22.23 -14.28 -5.77
C LEU A 406 -21.67 -14.02 -7.17
N PRO A 407 -22.20 -14.65 -8.23
CA PRO A 407 -21.87 -14.24 -9.59
C PRO A 407 -22.49 -12.87 -9.91
N GLU A 408 -21.72 -11.99 -10.55
CA GLU A 408 -22.25 -10.75 -11.12
C GLU A 408 -22.54 -10.90 -12.59
N PHE A 409 -23.67 -10.31 -12.95
CA PHE A 409 -24.18 -10.26 -14.31
C PHE A 409 -24.21 -8.83 -14.80
N CYS A 410 -23.90 -8.67 -16.08
CA CYS A 410 -24.06 -7.40 -16.76
C CYS A 410 -25.50 -6.91 -16.62
N ASN A 411 -25.72 -5.60 -16.55
CA ASN A 411 -27.08 -5.04 -16.44
C ASN A 411 -27.74 -4.79 -17.82
N GLY A 412 -27.01 -4.98 -18.92
CA GLY A 412 -27.48 -4.70 -20.29
C GLY A 412 -27.34 -3.24 -20.74
N SER A 413 -26.86 -2.35 -19.88
CA SER A 413 -26.78 -0.91 -20.14
C SER A 413 -25.42 -0.28 -19.78
N SER A 414 -24.50 -1.05 -19.21
CA SER A 414 -23.17 -0.62 -18.79
C SER A 414 -22.08 -1.53 -19.34
N THR A 415 -20.89 -0.97 -19.57
CA THR A 415 -19.67 -1.72 -19.95
C THR A 415 -18.96 -2.36 -18.76
N SER A 416 -19.16 -1.81 -17.56
CA SER A 416 -18.54 -2.29 -16.33
C SER A 416 -19.37 -3.40 -15.72
N CYS A 417 -18.70 -4.40 -15.15
CA CYS A 417 -19.35 -5.35 -14.28
C CYS A 417 -19.85 -4.61 -13.01
N PRO A 418 -21.03 -4.95 -12.48
CA PRO A 418 -21.50 -4.39 -11.22
C PRO A 418 -20.50 -4.61 -10.06
N PRO A 419 -20.66 -3.87 -8.94
CA PRO A 419 -19.87 -4.11 -7.73
C PRO A 419 -19.93 -5.57 -7.28
N ASP A 420 -18.80 -6.08 -6.78
CA ASP A 420 -18.64 -7.41 -6.21
C ASP A 420 -19.52 -7.53 -4.95
N LEU A 421 -20.46 -8.47 -4.98
CA LEU A 421 -21.33 -8.80 -3.86
C LEU A 421 -21.10 -10.25 -3.44
N TYR A 422 -21.22 -10.50 -2.14
CA TYR A 422 -21.05 -11.82 -1.57
C TYR A 422 -22.17 -12.17 -0.60
N VAL A 423 -22.29 -13.46 -0.30
CA VAL A 423 -23.27 -13.98 0.65
C VAL A 423 -22.99 -13.40 2.03
N GLN A 424 -24.05 -12.99 2.73
CA GLN A 424 -23.96 -12.34 4.04
C GLN A 424 -23.04 -13.11 5.00
N ASP A 425 -22.19 -12.35 5.71
CA ASP A 425 -21.30 -12.88 6.72
C ASP A 425 -22.10 -13.64 7.81
N GLY A 426 -21.63 -14.84 8.14
CA GLY A 426 -22.29 -15.76 9.08
C GLY A 426 -23.18 -16.81 8.43
N HIS A 427 -23.49 -16.72 7.13
CA HIS A 427 -24.26 -17.74 6.43
C HIS A 427 -23.54 -19.10 6.43
N GLY A 428 -24.25 -20.20 6.71
CA GLY A 428 -23.64 -21.53 6.74
C GLY A 428 -23.11 -21.97 5.37
N CYS A 429 -21.96 -22.63 5.35
CA CYS A 429 -21.37 -23.23 4.15
C CYS A 429 -20.77 -24.61 4.49
N GLU A 430 -20.45 -25.40 3.46
CA GLU A 430 -19.90 -26.75 3.56
C GLU A 430 -20.76 -27.67 4.45
N HIS A 431 -22.04 -27.79 4.10
CA HIS A 431 -23.04 -28.58 4.85
C HIS A 431 -23.13 -28.19 6.34
N GLY A 432 -22.91 -26.91 6.66
CA GLY A 432 -23.00 -26.37 8.01
C GLY A 432 -21.72 -26.50 8.84
N THR A 433 -20.61 -26.92 8.25
CA THR A 433 -19.31 -27.04 8.95
C THR A 433 -18.48 -25.76 8.93
N GLY A 434 -18.87 -24.77 8.13
CA GLY A 434 -18.26 -23.44 8.09
C GLY A 434 -19.29 -22.33 7.97
N TYR A 435 -18.80 -21.08 7.97
CA TYR A 435 -19.62 -19.91 7.73
C TYR A 435 -18.96 -19.00 6.68
N CYS A 436 -19.77 -18.30 5.90
CA CYS A 436 -19.31 -17.31 4.96
C CYS A 436 -18.79 -16.09 5.69
N TYR A 437 -17.64 -15.58 5.27
CA TYR A 437 -17.12 -14.30 5.71
C TYR A 437 -16.34 -13.66 4.55
N LYS A 438 -16.81 -12.50 4.10
CA LYS A 438 -16.22 -11.71 3.00
C LYS A 438 -16.02 -12.51 1.72
N GLY A 439 -17.07 -13.19 1.25
CA GLY A 439 -17.04 -13.94 -0.01
C GLY A 439 -16.32 -15.28 0.04
N ARG A 440 -15.89 -15.74 1.23
CA ARG A 440 -15.20 -17.02 1.39
C ARG A 440 -15.81 -17.85 2.50
N CYS A 441 -15.90 -19.16 2.27
CA CYS A 441 -16.29 -20.08 3.33
C CYS A 441 -15.12 -20.24 4.32
N GLN A 442 -15.30 -19.77 5.54
CA GLN A 442 -14.35 -19.93 6.64
C GLN A 442 -14.40 -21.37 7.14
N ARG A 443 -13.49 -22.18 6.59
CA ARG A 443 -13.29 -23.61 6.91
C ARG A 443 -12.10 -23.80 7.86
N GLU A 444 -11.70 -22.74 8.54
CA GLU A 444 -10.29 -22.45 8.86
C GLU A 444 -9.58 -23.60 9.57
N SER A 445 -10.14 -24.15 10.64
CA SER A 445 -9.38 -25.11 11.44
C SER A 445 -8.88 -26.37 10.69
N ARG A 446 -9.67 -26.99 9.80
CA ARG A 446 -9.23 -28.21 9.08
C ARG A 446 -8.20 -27.91 8.00
N LEU A 447 -8.46 -26.89 7.15
CA LEU A 447 -7.53 -26.53 6.06
C LEU A 447 -6.24 -25.92 6.60
N TRP A 448 -6.29 -25.20 7.71
CA TRP A 448 -5.09 -24.67 8.36
C TRP A 448 -4.24 -25.79 8.97
N CYS A 449 -4.85 -26.79 9.62
CA CYS A 449 -4.13 -27.98 10.08
C CYS A 449 -3.51 -28.77 8.92
N LEU A 450 -4.24 -28.94 7.83
CA LEU A 450 -3.74 -29.61 6.62
C LEU A 450 -2.55 -28.85 5.99
N GLY A 451 -2.66 -27.53 5.86
CA GLY A 451 -1.66 -26.69 5.18
C GLY A 451 -0.42 -26.38 6.00
N ARG A 452 -0.52 -26.31 7.34
CA ARG A 452 0.61 -25.96 8.23
C ARG A 452 1.26 -27.14 8.92
N VAL A 453 0.49 -28.18 9.24
CA VAL A 453 0.98 -29.37 9.97
C VAL A 453 1.17 -30.56 9.01
N GLY A 454 0.42 -30.60 7.90
CA GLY A 454 0.63 -31.54 6.79
C GLY A 454 -0.42 -32.66 6.63
N GLY A 455 -0.59 -33.11 5.39
CA GLY A 455 -1.23 -34.35 4.91
C GLY A 455 -2.64 -34.70 5.44
N SER A 456 -2.74 -35.28 6.65
CA SER A 456 -3.99 -35.82 7.24
C SER A 456 -4.40 -35.15 8.57
N SER A 457 -3.66 -34.13 9.02
CA SER A 457 -3.95 -33.41 10.27
C SER A 457 -5.31 -32.69 10.20
N LYS A 458 -6.14 -32.85 11.24
CA LYS A 458 -7.49 -32.27 11.32
C LYS A 458 -7.61 -31.31 12.49
N ASN A 459 -8.65 -30.49 12.49
CA ASN A 459 -9.03 -29.71 13.67
C ASN A 459 -9.18 -30.64 14.89
N ALA A 460 -8.61 -30.24 16.02
CA ALA A 460 -8.65 -31.04 17.23
C ALA A 460 -10.03 -31.04 17.91
N PRO A 461 -10.37 -32.11 18.66
CA PRO A 461 -11.56 -32.11 19.51
C PRO A 461 -11.46 -31.06 20.63
N VAL A 462 -12.61 -30.71 21.23
CA VAL A 462 -12.66 -29.69 22.32
C VAL A 462 -11.69 -30.03 23.44
N ALA A 463 -11.51 -31.30 23.78
CA ALA A 463 -10.58 -31.73 24.83
C ALA A 463 -9.13 -31.27 24.59
N CYS A 464 -8.65 -31.26 23.34
CA CYS A 464 -7.31 -30.73 23.03
C CYS A 464 -7.24 -29.21 23.23
N TYR A 465 -8.30 -28.48 22.87
CA TYR A 465 -8.39 -27.05 23.09
C TYR A 465 -8.50 -26.71 24.57
N GLU A 466 -9.25 -27.50 25.32
CA GLU A 466 -9.37 -27.37 26.78
C GLU A 466 -8.01 -27.58 27.44
N GLU A 467 -7.26 -28.62 27.05
CA GLU A 467 -5.96 -28.89 27.61
C GLU A 467 -4.94 -27.80 27.27
N LEU A 468 -4.79 -27.45 25.99
CA LEU A 468 -3.76 -26.51 25.55
C LEU A 468 -4.14 -25.05 25.82
N ASN A 469 -5.33 -24.60 25.41
CA ASN A 469 -5.70 -23.18 25.55
C ASN A 469 -6.03 -22.74 26.99
N SER A 470 -5.99 -23.67 27.95
CA SER A 470 -6.04 -23.36 29.38
C SER A 470 -4.66 -23.13 30.01
N GLN A 471 -3.55 -23.52 29.36
CA GLN A 471 -2.19 -23.46 29.93
C GLN A 471 -1.65 -22.04 30.13
N ARG A 472 -2.20 -21.04 29.42
CA ARG A 472 -1.73 -19.64 29.51
C ARG A 472 -0.27 -19.51 29.11
N ASP A 473 0.11 -20.13 28.01
CA ASP A 473 1.46 -20.05 27.47
C ASP A 473 1.44 -19.73 25.98
N ARG A 474 2.63 -19.65 25.39
CA ARG A 474 2.80 -19.40 23.96
C ARG A 474 2.18 -20.49 23.09
N PHE A 475 1.91 -21.69 23.59
CA PHE A 475 1.32 -22.80 22.82
C PHE A 475 -0.18 -22.93 23.00
N GLY A 476 -0.78 -22.30 24.01
CA GLY A 476 -2.23 -22.29 24.20
C GLY A 476 -2.73 -21.13 25.05
N HIS A 477 -3.50 -20.26 24.40
CA HIS A 477 -4.02 -19.02 24.99
C HIS A 477 -5.18 -18.43 24.18
N CYS A 478 -5.90 -17.48 24.78
CA CYS A 478 -6.96 -16.66 24.16
C CYS A 478 -6.48 -15.22 23.89
N GLY A 479 -5.25 -15.10 23.40
CA GLY A 479 -4.56 -13.83 23.24
C GLY A 479 -3.55 -13.56 24.36
N PHE A 480 -2.69 -12.59 24.11
CA PHE A 480 -1.60 -12.17 24.98
C PHE A 480 -1.84 -10.73 25.40
N GLN A 481 -1.65 -10.42 26.68
CA GLN A 481 -1.75 -9.07 27.24
C GLN A 481 -0.42 -8.74 27.93
N PRO A 482 0.34 -7.72 27.51
CA PRO A 482 1.72 -7.50 27.98
C PRO A 482 1.91 -7.44 29.50
N ARG A 483 0.94 -6.88 30.24
CA ARG A 483 1.01 -6.79 31.72
C ARG A 483 0.50 -8.03 32.46
N GLN A 484 -0.30 -8.87 31.80
CA GLN A 484 -0.97 -10.03 32.41
C GLN A 484 -0.48 -11.36 31.83
N GLY A 485 0.39 -11.31 30.82
CA GLY A 485 0.87 -12.46 30.06
C GLY A 485 -0.21 -13.06 29.16
N TYR A 486 -0.04 -14.33 28.85
CA TYR A 486 -1.03 -15.10 28.10
C TYR A 486 -2.31 -15.29 28.92
N LYS A 487 -3.45 -15.08 28.28
CA LYS A 487 -4.75 -15.26 28.93
C LYS A 487 -5.29 -16.66 28.66
N SER A 488 -5.75 -17.37 29.69
CA SER A 488 -6.48 -18.64 29.46
C SER A 488 -7.79 -18.36 28.76
N CYS A 489 -8.17 -19.25 27.88
CA CYS A 489 -9.50 -19.22 27.30
C CYS A 489 -10.58 -19.54 28.33
N ALA A 490 -11.65 -18.74 28.34
CA ALA A 490 -12.89 -19.16 28.99
C ALA A 490 -13.45 -20.37 28.22
N TRP A 491 -14.21 -21.25 28.91
CA TRP A 491 -14.75 -22.48 28.31
C TRP A 491 -15.47 -22.26 26.97
N ARG A 492 -16.29 -21.19 26.87
CA ARG A 492 -17.01 -20.82 25.62
C ARG A 492 -16.09 -20.36 24.47
N ASN A 493 -14.86 -19.94 24.79
CA ASN A 493 -13.90 -19.35 23.87
C ASN A 493 -12.71 -20.25 23.58
N LEU A 494 -12.67 -21.49 24.12
CA LEU A 494 -11.57 -22.43 23.91
C LEU A 494 -11.20 -22.60 22.43
N ARG A 495 -12.20 -22.64 21.53
CA ARG A 495 -12.01 -22.77 20.08
C ARG A 495 -11.70 -21.46 19.33
N CYS A 496 -11.77 -20.33 20.02
CA CYS A 496 -11.41 -19.02 19.49
C CYS A 496 -9.99 -18.58 19.87
N GLY A 497 -9.31 -19.38 20.72
CA GLY A 497 -7.91 -19.18 21.08
C GLY A 497 -6.95 -19.70 20.01
N LYS A 498 -5.76 -20.12 20.43
CA LYS A 498 -4.77 -20.71 19.53
C LYS A 498 -5.32 -21.97 18.85
N LEU A 499 -5.04 -22.11 17.56
CA LEU A 499 -5.50 -23.24 16.74
C LEU A 499 -4.77 -24.52 17.17
N ILE A 500 -5.54 -25.57 17.47
CA ILE A 500 -5.01 -26.87 17.86
C ILE A 500 -5.39 -27.92 16.82
N CYS A 501 -4.41 -28.72 16.40
CA CYS A 501 -4.57 -29.75 15.39
C CYS A 501 -4.37 -31.15 15.98
N THR A 502 -4.90 -32.17 15.30
CA THR A 502 -4.52 -33.58 15.55
C THR A 502 -3.33 -33.93 14.68
N TYR A 503 -2.39 -34.69 15.24
CA TYR A 503 -1.18 -35.14 14.57
C TYR A 503 -1.17 -36.67 14.45
N PRO A 504 -1.44 -37.24 13.27
CA PRO A 504 -1.58 -38.69 13.12
C PRO A 504 -0.27 -39.44 12.85
N TYR A 505 0.87 -38.75 12.76
CA TYR A 505 2.14 -39.35 12.36
C TYR A 505 3.02 -39.71 13.56
N SER A 506 3.85 -40.75 13.38
CA SER A 506 4.84 -41.20 14.36
C SER A 506 6.16 -40.43 14.30
N THR A 507 6.41 -39.67 13.23
CA THR A 507 7.60 -38.85 13.04
C THR A 507 7.36 -37.42 13.52
N PRO A 508 8.27 -36.79 14.27
CA PRO A 508 8.11 -35.39 14.67
C PRO A 508 7.96 -34.44 13.47
N PHE A 509 7.07 -33.46 13.60
CA PHE A 509 6.93 -32.35 12.66
C PHE A 509 8.23 -31.54 12.62
N ALA A 510 8.85 -31.47 11.44
CA ALA A 510 10.07 -30.71 11.20
C ALA A 510 9.73 -29.31 10.68
N SER A 511 10.24 -28.28 11.34
CA SER A 511 10.05 -26.88 10.95
C SER A 511 11.20 -26.01 11.46
N ASP A 512 11.83 -25.25 10.56
CA ASP A 512 12.91 -24.30 10.92
C ASP A 512 12.37 -22.96 11.42
N SER A 513 11.06 -22.72 11.29
CA SER A 513 10.40 -21.44 11.56
C SER A 513 9.31 -21.53 12.63
N ALA A 514 9.23 -22.62 13.39
CA ALA A 514 8.20 -22.77 14.43
C ALA A 514 8.62 -23.76 15.51
N ALA A 515 8.40 -23.39 16.78
CA ALA A 515 8.42 -24.31 17.90
C ALA A 515 7.10 -25.11 17.97
N VAL A 516 7.20 -26.37 18.37
CA VAL A 516 6.09 -27.33 18.35
C VAL A 516 5.89 -27.91 19.74
N VAL A 517 4.65 -28.02 20.20
CA VAL A 517 4.30 -28.82 21.37
C VAL A 517 3.35 -29.95 20.97
N TYR A 518 3.56 -31.12 21.57
CA TYR A 518 2.69 -32.28 21.43
C TYR A 518 2.09 -32.60 22.79
N VAL A 519 0.78 -32.85 22.81
CA VAL A 519 0.08 -33.27 24.02
C VAL A 519 -0.83 -34.43 23.67
N GLN A 520 -0.64 -35.56 24.35
CA GLN A 520 -1.53 -36.70 24.22
C GLN A 520 -2.79 -36.44 25.06
N VAL A 521 -3.93 -36.25 24.42
CA VAL A 521 -5.24 -36.06 25.07
C VAL A 521 -6.17 -37.17 24.61
N ARG A 522 -6.44 -38.12 25.52
CA ARG A 522 -7.20 -39.34 25.23
C ARG A 522 -6.55 -40.11 24.08
N GLU A 523 -7.31 -40.44 23.05
CA GLU A 523 -6.87 -41.14 21.83
C GLU A 523 -6.27 -40.21 20.76
N HIS A 524 -6.12 -38.92 21.05
CA HIS A 524 -5.62 -37.93 20.10
C HIS A 524 -4.27 -37.35 20.54
N LEU A 525 -3.31 -37.39 19.63
CA LEU A 525 -2.10 -36.59 19.75
C LEU A 525 -2.39 -35.18 19.22
N CYS A 526 -2.48 -34.21 20.11
CA CYS A 526 -2.78 -32.81 19.79
C CYS A 526 -1.46 -32.04 19.58
N VAL A 527 -1.45 -31.11 18.62
CA VAL A 527 -0.29 -30.29 18.31
C VAL A 527 -0.65 -28.81 18.21
N SER A 528 0.24 -27.96 18.72
CA SER A 528 0.18 -26.49 18.60
C SER A 528 1.54 -25.95 18.16
N LEU A 529 1.52 -24.93 17.29
CA LEU A 529 2.70 -24.33 16.66
C LEU A 529 2.87 -22.88 17.11
N ASP A 530 4.07 -22.51 17.50
CA ASP A 530 4.48 -21.14 17.82
C ASP A 530 5.55 -20.69 16.84
N TYR A 531 5.27 -19.63 16.07
CA TYR A 531 6.12 -19.16 14.96
C TYR A 531 7.03 -18.03 15.40
#